data_AF-A0A0F7VKN5-F1
#
_entry.id   AF-A0A0F7VKN5-F1
#
_cell.length_a   1.000
_cell.length_b   1.000
_cell.length_c   1.000
_cell.angle_alpha   90.00
_cell.angle_beta   90.00
_cell.angle_gamma   90.00
#
_symmetry.space_group_name_H-M   'P 1'
#
loop_
_entity.id
_entity.type
_entity.pdbx_description
1 polymer ?
#
loop_
_entity_poly.entity_id
_entity_poly.type
_entity_poly.pdbx_seq_one_letter_code
_entity_poly.pdbx_strand_id
1 'polypeptide(L)'
;MPRSFDEILDQAALPNTVTDEDLDDLKQEIVRDVTAVLMFGARPAPEGHLPTALTRADADLQALSTELLHAEDAAQYLARIVEAPFDADGALRFGCLLNLAQQPQGALWWWQFAAGAGNATAAYCLHLFHLRRGELRDADHWAHQALTLDTNIHLTPPSSRRRQLHSHTQALREAVERLRVDEVAGAQFHHPDHRLADQIEELADAR
;
A
#
# COMPACT_ATOMS: atom_id res chain seq x y z
N MET A 1 -3.59 -42.29 0.79
CA MET A 1 -3.46 -42.12 -0.67
C MET A 1 -2.86 -40.75 -0.90
N PRO A 2 -1.67 -40.62 -1.51
CA PRO A 2 -1.13 -39.31 -1.86
C PRO A 2 -2.01 -38.71 -2.96
N ARG A 3 -2.37 -37.43 -2.82
CA ARG A 3 -3.16 -36.70 -3.82
C ARG A 3 -2.38 -36.62 -5.12
N SER A 4 -3.08 -36.77 -6.24
CA SER A 4 -2.47 -36.61 -7.57
C SER A 4 -2.05 -35.15 -7.74
N PHE A 5 -0.93 -34.93 -8.44
CA PHE A 5 -0.48 -33.59 -8.80
C PHE A 5 -1.57 -32.79 -9.54
N ASP A 6 -2.34 -33.47 -10.39
CA ASP A 6 -3.45 -32.85 -11.12
C ASP A 6 -4.58 -32.35 -10.21
N GLU A 7 -4.86 -33.04 -9.10
CA GLU A 7 -5.86 -32.59 -8.11
C GLU A 7 -5.42 -31.32 -7.38
N ILE A 8 -4.11 -31.15 -7.19
CA ILE A 8 -3.54 -29.95 -6.55
C ILE A 8 -3.61 -28.77 -7.53
N LEU A 9 -3.36 -29.01 -8.81
CA LEU A 9 -3.43 -27.98 -9.85
C LEU A 9 -4.87 -27.51 -10.10
N ASP A 10 -5.85 -28.42 -10.13
CA ASP A 10 -7.26 -28.06 -10.30
C ASP A 10 -7.78 -27.21 -9.13
N GLN A 11 -7.26 -27.42 -7.91
CA GLN A 11 -7.59 -26.59 -6.74
C GLN A 11 -6.91 -25.20 -6.78
N ALA A 12 -5.82 -25.05 -7.53
CA ALA A 12 -5.08 -23.80 -7.67
C ALA A 12 -5.49 -23.00 -8.92
N ALA A 13 -6.34 -23.56 -9.79
CA ALA A 13 -6.88 -22.88 -10.94
C ALA A 13 -7.78 -21.73 -10.48
N LEU A 14 -7.29 -20.49 -10.63
CA LEU A 14 -8.13 -19.31 -10.48
C LEU A 14 -9.20 -19.35 -11.58
N PRO A 15 -10.49 -19.10 -11.25
CA PRO A 15 -11.52 -18.98 -12.28
C PRO A 15 -11.10 -17.91 -13.28
N ASN A 16 -11.25 -18.19 -14.56
CA ASN A 16 -10.86 -17.27 -15.63
C ASN A 16 -11.73 -16.02 -15.52
N THR A 17 -11.20 -14.95 -14.89
CA THR A 17 -11.90 -13.69 -14.65
C THR A 17 -11.89 -12.76 -15.86
N VAL A 18 -11.12 -13.11 -16.89
CA VAL A 18 -11.03 -12.36 -18.14
C VAL A 18 -12.25 -12.72 -18.99
N THR A 19 -13.10 -11.74 -19.24
CA THR A 19 -14.28 -11.91 -20.10
C THR A 19 -13.86 -11.94 -21.57
N ASP A 20 -14.72 -12.51 -22.42
CA ASP A 20 -14.49 -12.48 -23.88
C ASP A 20 -14.42 -11.04 -24.43
N GLU A 21 -15.06 -10.09 -23.75
CA GLU A 21 -15.01 -8.65 -24.05
C GLU A 21 -13.63 -8.06 -23.74
N ASP A 22 -13.07 -8.34 -22.55
CA ASP A 22 -11.70 -7.94 -22.19
C ASP A 22 -10.67 -8.52 -23.17
N LEU A 23 -10.91 -9.76 -23.63
CA LEU A 23 -10.04 -10.43 -24.59
C LEU A 23 -10.14 -9.80 -25.99
N ASP A 24 -11.32 -9.31 -26.38
CA ASP A 24 -11.50 -8.61 -27.66
C ASP A 24 -10.87 -7.21 -27.62
N ASP A 25 -11.03 -6.48 -26.52
CA ASP A 25 -10.38 -5.18 -26.31
C ASP A 25 -8.85 -5.30 -26.39
N LEU A 26 -8.28 -6.32 -25.74
CA LEU A 26 -6.85 -6.59 -25.79
C LEU A 26 -6.38 -6.94 -27.22
N LYS A 27 -7.19 -7.71 -27.97
CA LYS A 27 -6.90 -8.02 -29.38
C LYS A 27 -6.94 -6.77 -30.24
N GLN A 28 -7.93 -5.90 -30.07
CA GLN A 28 -8.03 -4.64 -30.82
C GLN A 28 -6.85 -3.72 -30.51
N GLU A 29 -6.39 -3.67 -29.26
CA GLU A 29 -5.20 -2.93 -28.87
C GLU A 29 -3.94 -3.47 -29.55
N ILE A 30 -3.73 -4.79 -29.54
CA ILE A 30 -2.60 -5.43 -30.24
C ILE A 30 -2.67 -5.17 -31.75
N VAL A 31 -3.85 -5.30 -32.37
CA VAL A 31 -4.03 -5.03 -33.81
C VAL A 31 -3.68 -3.58 -34.14
N ARG A 32 -4.12 -2.62 -33.32
CA ARG A 32 -3.79 -1.20 -33.49
C ARG A 32 -2.29 -0.96 -33.44
N ASP A 33 -1.61 -1.54 -32.45
CA ASP A 33 -0.18 -1.34 -32.24
C ASP A 33 0.66 -2.04 -33.32
N VAL A 34 0.30 -3.26 -33.70
CA VAL A 34 0.93 -3.98 -34.83
C VAL A 34 0.73 -3.22 -36.13
N THR A 35 -0.48 -2.73 -36.39
CA THR A 35 -0.77 -1.92 -37.59
C THR A 35 0.05 -0.63 -37.59
N ALA A 36 0.18 0.04 -36.44
CA ALA A 36 1.00 1.24 -36.30
C ALA A 36 2.49 0.95 -36.56
N VAL A 37 3.02 -0.17 -36.08
CA VAL A 37 4.41 -0.60 -36.32
C VAL A 37 4.65 -0.92 -37.80
N LEU A 38 3.69 -1.59 -38.45
CA LEU A 38 3.79 -1.92 -39.88
C LEU A 38 3.70 -0.67 -40.77
N MET A 39 2.86 0.31 -40.40
CA MET A 39 2.62 1.52 -41.19
C MET A 39 3.65 2.63 -40.97
N PHE A 40 4.22 2.74 -39.75
CA PHE A 40 5.11 3.84 -39.37
C PHE A 40 6.51 3.39 -38.95
N GLY A 41 6.83 2.10 -39.11
CA GLY A 41 8.06 1.48 -38.62
C GLY A 41 8.04 1.23 -37.12
N ALA A 42 9.03 0.48 -36.62
CA ALA A 42 9.24 0.34 -35.18
C ALA A 42 9.51 1.73 -34.60
N ARG A 43 8.50 2.32 -33.95
CA ARG A 43 8.73 3.45 -33.05
C ARG A 43 9.80 2.98 -32.05
N PRO A 44 10.82 3.78 -31.70
CA PRO A 44 11.60 3.48 -30.50
C PRO A 44 10.58 3.21 -29.41
N ALA A 45 10.69 2.05 -28.74
CA ALA A 45 9.74 1.67 -27.71
C ALA A 45 9.52 2.91 -26.84
N PRO A 46 8.27 3.34 -26.61
CA PRO A 46 8.06 4.49 -25.75
C PRO A 46 8.89 4.21 -24.49
N GLU A 47 9.74 5.16 -24.08
CA GLU A 47 10.37 5.12 -22.74
C GLU A 47 9.31 5.23 -21.62
N GLY A 48 8.04 4.92 -21.93
CA GLY A 48 7.02 4.61 -20.97
C GLY A 48 7.38 3.31 -20.29
N HIS A 49 8.04 3.41 -19.14
CA HIS A 49 7.82 2.48 -18.06
C HIS A 49 6.30 2.36 -17.85
N LEU A 50 5.65 1.40 -18.52
CA LEU A 50 4.37 0.90 -18.08
C LEU A 50 4.62 0.41 -16.65
N PRO A 51 4.07 1.08 -15.62
CA PRO A 51 4.39 0.73 -14.26
C PRO A 51 3.98 -0.73 -14.04
N THR A 52 4.95 -1.56 -13.65
CA THR A 52 4.69 -2.93 -13.24
C THR A 52 3.67 -2.92 -12.10
N ALA A 53 2.96 -4.03 -11.88
CA ALA A 53 2.07 -4.16 -10.72
C ALA A 53 2.78 -3.80 -9.40
N LEU A 54 4.08 -4.11 -9.29
CA LEU A 54 4.93 -3.76 -8.15
C LEU A 54 5.14 -2.24 -8.02
N THR A 55 5.48 -1.56 -9.12
CA THR A 55 5.68 -0.09 -9.16
C THR A 55 4.38 0.65 -8.88
N ARG A 56 3.24 0.07 -9.28
CA ARG A 56 1.92 0.62 -8.98
C ARG A 56 1.59 0.49 -7.50
N ALA A 57 1.86 -0.67 -6.90
CA ALA A 57 1.62 -0.91 -5.47
C ALA A 57 2.37 0.07 -4.56
N ASP A 58 3.61 0.43 -4.90
CA ASP A 58 4.34 1.46 -4.14
C ASP A 58 3.67 2.84 -4.25
N ALA A 59 3.30 3.24 -5.47
CA ALA A 59 2.60 4.51 -5.69
C ALA A 59 1.24 4.56 -4.96
N ASP A 60 0.49 3.46 -4.99
CA ASP A 60 -0.80 3.33 -4.32
C ASP A 60 -0.63 3.40 -2.79
N LEU A 61 0.39 2.73 -2.25
CA LEU A 61 0.69 2.76 -0.81
C LEU A 61 1.10 4.17 -0.35
N GLN A 62 1.90 4.88 -1.15
CA GLN A 62 2.27 6.27 -0.89
C GLN A 62 1.04 7.19 -0.91
N ALA A 63 0.19 7.04 -1.94
CA ALA A 63 -1.02 7.84 -2.08
C ALA A 63 -2.02 7.60 -0.92
N LEU A 64 -2.28 6.33 -0.58
CA LEU A 64 -3.13 5.97 0.56
C LEU A 64 -2.58 6.49 1.88
N SER A 65 -1.27 6.34 2.11
CA SER A 65 -0.62 6.86 3.33
C SER A 65 -0.74 8.37 3.43
N THR A 66 -0.61 9.07 2.30
CA THR A 66 -0.75 10.53 2.22
C THR A 66 -2.19 10.94 2.51
N GLU A 67 -3.16 10.30 1.87
CA GLU A 67 -4.59 10.58 2.05
C GLU A 67 -5.02 10.41 3.51
N LEU A 68 -4.64 9.31 4.15
CA LEU A 68 -4.95 9.05 5.56
C LEU A 68 -4.30 10.05 6.52
N LEU A 69 -3.15 10.62 6.14
CA LEU A 69 -2.46 11.62 6.96
C LEU A 69 -3.01 13.03 6.78
N HIS A 70 -3.59 13.34 5.61
CA HIS A 70 -4.24 14.63 5.31
C HIS A 70 -5.72 14.66 5.73
N ALA A 71 -6.29 13.54 6.15
CA ALA A 71 -7.63 13.52 6.71
C ALA A 71 -7.69 14.41 7.96
N GLU A 72 -8.76 15.22 8.10
CA GLU A 72 -8.93 16.17 9.21
C GLU A 72 -8.90 15.50 10.59
N ASP A 73 -9.13 14.18 10.65
CA ASP A 73 -9.13 13.40 11.88
C ASP A 73 -7.75 12.79 12.23
N ALA A 74 -6.73 12.96 11.38
CA ALA A 74 -5.44 12.28 11.53
C ALA A 74 -4.76 12.59 12.87
N ALA A 75 -4.74 13.85 13.29
CA ALA A 75 -4.20 14.29 14.58
C ALA A 75 -4.92 13.63 15.76
N GLN A 76 -6.25 13.54 15.69
CA GLN A 76 -7.06 12.95 16.75
C GLN A 76 -6.74 11.46 16.95
N TYR A 77 -6.65 10.70 15.87
CA TYR A 77 -6.31 9.27 15.96
C TYR A 77 -4.87 9.03 16.39
N LEU A 78 -3.92 9.89 15.97
CA LEU A 78 -2.54 9.84 16.47
C LEU A 78 -2.47 10.15 17.96
N ALA A 79 -3.24 11.11 18.47
CA ALA A 79 -3.33 11.38 19.91
C ALA A 79 -3.96 10.20 20.66
N ARG A 80 -5.03 9.60 20.11
CA ARG A 80 -5.71 8.44 20.70
C ARG A 80 -4.78 7.26 20.92
N ILE A 81 -3.88 6.95 19.99
CA ILE A 81 -2.98 5.81 20.18
C ILE A 81 -1.92 6.04 21.27
N VAL A 82 -1.60 7.31 21.56
CA VAL A 82 -0.71 7.64 22.69
C VAL A 82 -1.41 7.41 24.03
N GLU A 83 -2.72 7.73 24.10
CA GLU A 83 -3.53 7.53 25.32
C GLU A 83 -4.02 6.09 25.50
N ALA A 84 -4.38 5.44 24.40
CA ALA A 84 -4.94 4.10 24.32
C ALA A 84 -4.15 3.26 23.30
N PRO A 85 -3.14 2.49 23.74
CA PRO A 85 -2.22 1.78 22.84
C PRO A 85 -2.86 0.64 22.03
N PHE A 86 -4.18 0.44 22.15
CA PHE A 86 -4.96 -0.55 21.41
C PHE A 86 -5.83 0.04 20.29
N ASP A 87 -5.69 1.34 20.01
CA ASP A 87 -6.46 2.01 18.98
C ASP A 87 -6.02 1.61 17.57
N ALA A 88 -6.84 0.80 16.89
CA ALA A 88 -6.52 0.27 15.56
C ALA A 88 -6.39 1.39 14.49
N ASP A 89 -7.22 2.42 14.58
CA ASP A 89 -7.23 3.55 13.65
C ASP A 89 -6.03 4.50 13.84
N GLY A 90 -5.63 4.75 15.09
CA GLY A 90 -4.38 5.44 15.41
C GLY A 90 -3.15 4.65 14.97
N ALA A 91 -3.18 3.31 15.10
CA ALA A 91 -2.09 2.44 14.67
C ALA A 91 -1.93 2.44 13.14
N LEU A 92 -3.05 2.41 12.41
CA LEU A 92 -3.06 2.59 10.95
C LEU A 92 -2.37 3.90 10.55
N ARG A 93 -2.80 5.02 11.13
CA ARG A 93 -2.27 6.36 10.77
C ARG A 93 -0.81 6.52 11.14
N PHE A 94 -0.40 5.98 12.29
CA PHE A 94 1.00 5.98 12.69
C PHE A 94 1.86 5.11 11.75
N GLY A 95 1.36 3.95 11.31
CA GLY A 95 2.01 3.13 10.29
C GLY A 95 2.17 3.88 8.95
N CYS A 96 1.15 4.61 8.51
CA CYS A 96 1.20 5.44 7.30
C CYS A 96 2.23 6.57 7.42
N LEU A 97 2.29 7.23 8.57
CA LEU A 97 3.29 8.25 8.88
C LEU A 97 4.71 7.69 8.79
N LEU A 98 4.98 6.52 9.40
CA LEU A 98 6.28 5.85 9.33
C LEU A 98 6.65 5.46 7.90
N ASN A 99 5.69 5.00 7.09
CA ASN A 99 5.93 4.69 5.68
C ASN A 99 6.34 5.95 4.87
N LEU A 100 5.66 7.08 5.09
CA LEU A 100 6.03 8.36 4.48
C LEU A 100 7.39 8.86 4.97
N ALA A 101 7.72 8.63 6.25
CA ALA A 101 9.03 8.94 6.84
C ALA A 101 10.17 7.99 6.41
N GLN A 102 9.89 7.02 5.51
CA GLN A 102 10.85 6.01 5.05
C GLN A 102 11.34 5.06 6.16
N GLN A 103 10.46 4.72 7.11
CA GLN A 103 10.66 3.70 8.14
C GLN A 103 9.76 2.48 7.89
N PRO A 104 10.00 1.70 6.82
CA PRO A 104 9.09 0.64 6.37
C PRO A 104 8.94 -0.52 7.37
N GLN A 105 9.96 -0.80 8.19
CA GLN A 105 9.89 -1.88 9.19
C GLN A 105 9.00 -1.49 10.37
N GLY A 106 9.09 -0.24 10.83
CA GLY A 106 8.18 0.29 11.84
C GLY A 106 6.73 0.32 11.31
N ALA A 107 6.54 0.80 10.08
CA ALA A 107 5.23 0.81 9.43
C ALA A 107 4.59 -0.59 9.36
N LEU A 108 5.38 -1.60 8.96
CA LEU A 108 4.95 -2.99 8.88
C LEU A 108 4.39 -3.50 10.21
N TRP A 109 5.08 -3.22 11.33
CA TRP A 109 4.62 -3.65 12.65
C TRP A 109 3.28 -3.02 13.02
N TRP A 110 3.13 -1.71 12.81
CA TRP A 110 1.90 -0.98 13.17
C TRP A 110 0.72 -1.38 12.30
N TRP A 111 0.94 -1.65 11.01
CA TRP A 111 -0.12 -2.19 10.17
C TRP A 111 -0.51 -3.62 10.56
N GLN A 112 0.44 -4.48 10.92
CA GLN A 112 0.12 -5.82 11.44
C GLN A 112 -0.70 -5.74 12.73
N PHE A 113 -0.34 -4.83 13.63
CA PHE A 113 -1.09 -4.57 14.85
C PHE A 113 -2.53 -4.11 14.55
N ALA A 114 -2.69 -3.09 13.72
CA ALA A 114 -3.98 -2.53 13.36
C ALA A 114 -4.87 -3.55 12.62
N ALA A 115 -4.30 -4.33 11.69
CA ALA A 115 -5.00 -5.39 10.98
C ALA A 115 -5.44 -6.51 11.94
N GLY A 116 -4.57 -6.91 12.87
CA GLY A 116 -4.91 -7.86 13.94
C GLY A 116 -6.00 -7.36 14.89
N ALA A 117 -6.12 -6.03 15.04
CA ALA A 117 -7.19 -5.37 15.79
C ALA A 117 -8.47 -5.13 14.95
N GLY A 118 -8.52 -5.61 13.70
CA GLY A 118 -9.71 -5.58 12.84
C GLY A 118 -9.77 -4.43 11.83
N ASN A 119 -8.70 -3.64 11.66
CA ASN A 119 -8.68 -2.55 10.69
C ASN A 119 -8.42 -3.09 9.26
N ALA A 120 -9.44 -3.06 8.41
CA ALA A 120 -9.37 -3.55 7.02
C ALA A 120 -8.39 -2.73 6.15
N THR A 121 -8.31 -1.42 6.36
CA THR A 121 -7.39 -0.53 5.62
C THR A 121 -5.93 -0.85 5.95
N ALA A 122 -5.62 -1.23 7.19
CA ALA A 122 -4.28 -1.68 7.57
C ALA A 122 -3.91 -3.00 6.87
N ALA A 123 -4.86 -3.93 6.75
CA ALA A 123 -4.68 -5.14 5.95
C ALA A 123 -4.43 -4.82 4.47
N TYR A 124 -5.10 -3.81 3.92
CA TYR A 124 -4.83 -3.34 2.56
C TYR A 124 -3.44 -2.69 2.41
N CYS A 125 -2.99 -1.90 3.39
CA CYS A 125 -1.61 -1.38 3.42
C CYS A 125 -0.58 -2.52 3.40
N LEU A 126 -0.82 -3.61 4.15
CA LEU A 126 0.03 -4.80 4.13
C LEU A 126 0.03 -5.50 2.76
N HIS A 127 -1.14 -5.62 2.14
CA HIS A 127 -1.24 -6.14 0.77
C HIS A 127 -0.33 -5.35 -0.19
N LEU A 128 -0.46 -4.02 -0.21
CA LEU A 128 0.35 -3.16 -1.08
C LEU A 128 1.84 -3.23 -0.73
N PHE A 129 2.18 -3.32 0.57
CA PHE A 129 3.55 -3.43 1.05
C PHE A 129 4.24 -4.73 0.59
N HIS A 130 3.55 -5.86 0.65
CA HIS A 130 4.06 -7.14 0.15
C HIS A 130 4.06 -7.18 -1.38
N LEU A 131 3.02 -6.61 -2.01
CA LEU A 131 2.92 -6.54 -3.46
C LEU A 131 4.08 -5.74 -4.05
N ARG A 132 4.45 -4.56 -3.53
CA ARG A 132 5.60 -3.80 -4.04
C ARG A 132 6.94 -4.53 -3.91
N ARG A 133 7.04 -5.51 -2.99
CA ARG A 133 8.24 -6.35 -2.77
C ARG A 133 8.22 -7.64 -3.60
N GLY A 134 7.14 -7.91 -4.34
CA GLY A 134 6.96 -9.16 -5.08
C GLY A 134 6.61 -10.36 -4.20
N GLU A 135 6.21 -10.13 -2.95
CA GLU A 135 5.84 -11.16 -1.99
C GLU A 135 4.38 -11.56 -2.19
N LEU A 136 4.08 -12.17 -3.36
CA LEU A 136 2.70 -12.36 -3.85
C LEU A 136 1.82 -13.18 -2.90
N ARG A 137 2.39 -14.21 -2.25
CA ARG A 137 1.63 -15.04 -1.29
C ARG A 137 1.15 -14.24 -0.10
N ASP A 138 2.01 -13.39 0.46
CA ASP A 138 1.65 -12.55 1.61
C ASP A 138 0.71 -11.43 1.16
N ALA A 139 0.94 -10.87 -0.03
CA ALA A 139 0.03 -9.89 -0.63
C ALA A 139 -1.39 -10.47 -0.78
N ASP A 140 -1.55 -11.67 -1.33
CA ASP A 140 -2.84 -12.32 -1.48
C ASP A 140 -3.48 -12.63 -0.14
N HIS A 141 -2.70 -13.10 0.84
CA HIS A 141 -3.20 -13.35 2.18
C HIS A 141 -3.84 -12.09 2.78
N TRP A 142 -3.13 -10.95 2.71
CA TRP A 142 -3.61 -9.70 3.28
C TRP A 142 -4.76 -9.06 2.49
N ALA A 143 -4.81 -9.25 1.16
CA ALA A 143 -5.99 -8.85 0.37
C ALA A 143 -7.25 -9.60 0.81
N HIS A 144 -7.15 -10.92 1.02
CA HIS A 144 -8.26 -11.71 1.54
C HIS A 144 -8.65 -11.29 2.96
N GLN A 145 -7.68 -11.01 3.84
CA GLN A 145 -7.96 -10.50 5.18
C GLN A 145 -8.69 -9.16 5.12
N ALA A 146 -8.26 -8.23 4.27
CA ALA A 146 -8.92 -6.93 4.10
C ALA A 146 -10.40 -7.09 3.71
N LEU A 147 -10.71 -7.93 2.71
CA LEU A 147 -12.08 -8.21 2.27
C LEU A 147 -12.91 -8.95 3.32
N THR A 148 -12.27 -9.76 4.16
CA THR A 148 -12.93 -10.46 5.27
C THR A 148 -13.34 -9.49 6.38
N LEU A 149 -12.49 -8.50 6.65
CA LEU A 149 -12.73 -7.46 7.66
C LEU A 149 -13.77 -6.43 7.20
N ASP A 150 -13.72 -6.04 5.93
CA ASP A 150 -14.71 -5.16 5.30
C ASP A 150 -14.93 -5.55 3.84
N THR A 151 -16.11 -6.05 3.52
CA THR A 151 -16.47 -6.44 2.14
C THR A 151 -16.64 -5.24 1.21
N ASN A 152 -16.81 -4.03 1.74
CA ASN A 152 -16.93 -2.80 0.97
C ASN A 152 -15.58 -2.09 0.80
N ILE A 153 -14.48 -2.66 1.32
CA ILE A 153 -13.17 -2.03 1.16
C ILE A 153 -12.83 -1.97 -0.33
N HIS A 154 -12.63 -0.74 -0.80
CA HIS A 154 -12.18 -0.50 -2.14
C HIS A 154 -10.68 -0.81 -2.24
N LEU A 155 -10.35 -2.01 -2.72
CA LEU A 155 -9.00 -2.39 -3.16
C LEU A 155 -8.59 -1.69 -4.47
N THR A 156 -9.37 -0.72 -4.92
CA THR A 156 -9.09 0.08 -6.11
C THR A 156 -7.97 1.08 -5.82
N PRO A 157 -7.00 1.23 -6.74
CA PRO A 157 -5.87 2.11 -6.53
C PRO A 157 -6.32 3.57 -6.40
N PRO A 158 -5.81 4.34 -5.42
CA PRO A 158 -6.07 5.77 -5.34
C PRO A 158 -5.56 6.45 -6.61
N SER A 159 -6.44 7.18 -7.29
CA SER A 159 -6.11 7.82 -8.57
C SER A 159 -4.91 8.76 -8.41
N SER A 160 -3.84 8.48 -9.16
CA SER A 160 -2.52 9.06 -8.98
C SER A 160 -2.49 10.57 -9.28
N ARG A 161 -2.64 11.43 -8.27
CA ARG A 161 -2.23 12.85 -8.39
C ARG A 161 -0.72 12.96 -8.13
N ARG A 162 0.05 12.57 -9.15
CA ARG A 162 1.51 12.76 -9.19
C ARG A 162 1.84 14.24 -9.37
N ARG A 163 2.15 14.91 -8.25
CA ARG A 163 3.16 15.98 -8.11
C ARG A 163 2.95 16.65 -6.75
N GLN A 164 3.72 16.24 -5.72
CA GLN A 164 4.12 17.04 -4.53
C GLN A 164 4.71 16.20 -3.35
N LEU A 165 5.29 15.02 -3.59
CA LEU A 165 5.69 14.11 -2.49
C LEU A 165 7.08 14.34 -1.88
N HIS A 166 8.04 14.99 -2.56
CA HIS A 166 9.45 14.90 -2.15
C HIS A 166 9.88 15.78 -0.97
N SER A 167 9.23 16.92 -0.73
CA SER A 167 9.57 17.86 0.35
C SER A 167 8.99 17.45 1.71
N HIS A 168 7.73 17.02 1.73
CA HIS A 168 7.03 16.51 2.92
C HIS A 168 7.76 15.34 3.61
N THR A 169 8.44 14.48 2.84
CA THR A 169 9.16 13.30 3.35
C THR A 169 10.28 13.66 4.33
N GLN A 170 10.96 14.81 4.15
CA GLN A 170 12.10 15.17 5.00
C GLN A 170 11.65 15.62 6.39
N ALA A 171 10.65 16.50 6.48
CA ALA A 171 10.14 16.98 7.75
C ALA A 171 9.57 15.83 8.60
N LEU A 172 8.84 14.90 7.95
CA LEU A 172 8.35 13.69 8.60
C LEU A 172 9.48 12.78 9.09
N ARG A 173 10.55 12.61 8.29
CA ARG A 173 11.72 11.82 8.71
C ARG A 173 12.38 12.40 9.95
N GLU A 174 12.61 13.71 9.97
CA GLU A 174 13.21 14.37 11.13
C GLU A 174 12.30 14.29 12.37
N ALA A 175 10.98 14.35 12.21
CA ALA A 175 10.04 14.15 13.31
C ALA A 175 10.11 12.72 13.86
N VAL A 176 10.15 11.72 12.98
CA VAL A 176 10.24 10.29 13.36
C VAL A 176 11.59 9.93 14.00
N GLU A 177 12.69 10.54 13.57
CA GLU A 177 14.01 10.36 14.20
C GLU A 177 14.04 10.82 15.66
N ARG A 178 13.13 11.72 16.07
CA ARG A 178 13.01 12.20 17.46
C ARG A 178 12.13 11.31 18.33
N LEU A 179 11.41 10.35 17.73
CA LEU A 179 10.57 9.42 18.47
C LEU A 179 11.41 8.46 19.31
N ARG A 180 10.82 8.00 20.40
CA ARG A 180 11.42 6.93 21.18
C ARG A 180 11.45 5.65 20.34
N VAL A 181 12.64 5.08 20.20
CA VAL A 181 12.86 3.80 19.53
C VAL A 181 13.30 2.77 20.56
N ASP A 182 12.51 1.71 20.72
CA ASP A 182 12.90 0.54 21.48
C ASP A 182 13.39 -0.53 20.48
N GLU A 183 14.49 -1.22 20.77
CA GLU A 183 15.01 -2.28 19.88
C GLU A 183 14.58 -3.64 20.44
N VAL A 184 13.70 -4.34 19.72
CA VAL A 184 13.19 -5.65 20.13
C VAL A 184 13.60 -6.67 19.09
N ALA A 185 14.43 -7.64 19.50
CA ALA A 185 14.95 -8.70 18.62
C ALA A 185 15.63 -8.18 17.34
N GLY A 186 16.30 -7.01 17.41
CA GLY A 186 16.98 -6.38 16.27
C GLY A 186 16.07 -5.59 15.33
N ALA A 187 14.79 -5.43 15.68
CA ALA A 187 13.86 -4.54 14.98
C ALA A 187 13.65 -3.24 15.77
N GLN A 188 13.72 -2.10 15.07
CA GLN A 188 13.45 -0.79 15.64
C GLN A 188 11.93 -0.58 15.79
N PHE A 189 11.50 -0.29 17.00
CA PHE A 189 10.11 -0.05 17.36
C PHE A 189 9.90 1.43 17.70
N HIS A 190 9.25 2.18 16.82
CA HIS A 190 8.90 3.58 17.09
C HIS A 190 7.65 3.65 17.97
N HIS A 191 7.71 4.41 19.05
CA HIS A 191 6.55 4.75 19.87
C HIS A 191 5.92 6.08 19.41
N PRO A 192 4.58 6.16 19.28
CA PRO A 192 3.91 7.43 19.05
C PRO A 192 4.05 8.34 20.28
N ASP A 193 4.12 9.66 20.06
CA ASP A 193 4.13 10.66 21.11
C ASP A 193 3.12 11.78 20.84
N HIS A 194 2.75 12.54 21.88
CA HIS A 194 1.77 13.63 21.75
C HIS A 194 2.27 14.76 20.86
N ARG A 195 3.58 15.02 20.85
CA ARG A 195 4.17 16.10 20.06
C ARG A 195 3.99 15.86 18.56
N LEU A 196 4.16 14.62 18.11
CA LEU A 196 3.93 14.25 16.72
C LEU A 196 2.46 14.43 16.33
N ALA A 197 1.54 14.05 17.22
CA ALA A 197 0.11 14.23 17.00
C ALA A 197 -0.27 15.72 16.84
N ASP A 198 0.28 16.60 17.68
CA ASP A 198 0.04 18.05 17.62
C ASP A 198 0.62 18.70 16.35
N GLN A 199 1.71 18.15 15.81
CA GLN A 199 2.44 18.71 14.67
C GLN A 199 2.01 18.14 13.32
N ILE A 200 1.11 17.16 13.28
CA ILE A 200 0.90 16.39 12.05
C ILE A 200 0.27 17.20 10.93
N GLU A 201 -0.64 18.12 11.24
CA GLU A 201 -1.26 19.00 10.25
C GLU A 201 -0.19 19.89 9.58
N GLU A 202 0.70 20.49 10.37
CA GLU A 202 1.81 21.30 9.86
C GLU A 202 2.80 20.46 9.04
N LEU A 203 3.09 19.22 9.47
CA LEU A 203 4.01 18.32 8.79
C LEU A 203 3.42 17.72 7.50
N ALA A 204 2.11 17.52 7.46
CA ALA A 204 1.39 17.01 6.29
C ALA A 204 1.23 18.08 5.20
N ASP A 205 1.20 19.37 5.57
CA ASP A 205 1.09 20.51 4.63
C ASP A 205 2.44 21.18 4.25
N ALA A 206 3.55 20.73 4.85
CA ALA A 206 4.90 21.27 4.62
C ALA A 206 5.45 21.01 3.19
N ARG A 207 5.17 21.94 2.28
CA ARG A 207 5.62 21.96 0.87
C ARG A 207 7.10 22.19 0.62
#